data_AF-A0A950GRI8-F1
#
_entry.id   AF-A0A950GRI8-F1
#
_cell.length_a   1.000
_cell.length_b   1.000
_cell.length_c   1.000
_cell.angle_alpha   90.00
_cell.angle_beta   90.00
_cell.angle_gamma   90.00
#
_symmetry.space_group_name_H-M   'P 1'
#
loop_
_entity.id
_entity.type
_entity.pdbx_description
1 polymer ?
#
loop_
_entity_poly.entity_id
_entity_poly.type
_entity_poly.pdbx_seq_one_letter_code
_entity_poly.pdbx_strand_id
1 'polypeptide(L)'
;MARMVGTLVTMLDRRSMSARARLYRRVEAALVLVGLLSMVVVTTTSLGEISRLLASSVLLVVMLIFLIDAVVRIALSRTITAHERLDSEDVDVSRWIGTAWGALDVLTILPMAIAAPFYWTPSGAPLLASLWLFRFVRYSRGGRILMTVILREREPILGVLLLFAIVLTGGAVLAFLAERNAQPKVFTSLATSLWWAITTLTTTGYGDMAPVTLLGRMVAGAVMIGGLGTISLLAGILATGFAAELKRTEFLRSWDMISKVSFFENAGAATIADVAALLRPRDFPARSVVTRRGQPGDCMYFIVDGEVEILIEPKTVRLGPGAFFGEIAILTGAPRNATVVTTKVTQLLTLDIADFRALAASRPELTDLIRKEADLRLGKIADTDDRRSDA
;
A
#
# COMPACT_ATOMS: atom_id res chain seq x y z
N MET A 1 -27.83 -3.31 -20.78
CA MET A 1 -27.73 -3.06 -19.33
C MET A 1 -26.48 -3.72 -18.72
N ALA A 2 -26.27 -5.03 -18.86
CA ALA A 2 -25.12 -5.75 -18.26
C ALA A 2 -23.72 -5.21 -18.62
N ARG A 3 -23.46 -4.84 -19.89
CA ARG A 3 -22.17 -4.23 -20.30
C ARG A 3 -21.89 -2.87 -19.64
N MET A 4 -22.93 -2.10 -19.36
CA MET A 4 -22.82 -0.78 -18.73
C MET A 4 -22.49 -0.94 -17.24
N VAL A 5 -23.19 -1.86 -16.56
CA VAL A 5 -22.91 -2.23 -15.16
C VAL A 5 -21.49 -2.77 -15.00
N GLY A 6 -21.06 -3.69 -15.88
CA GLY A 6 -19.68 -4.20 -15.86
C GLY A 6 -18.63 -3.11 -16.06
N THR A 7 -18.88 -2.14 -16.96
CA THR A 7 -17.98 -1.00 -17.16
C THR A 7 -17.90 -0.12 -15.90
N LEU A 8 -19.04 0.19 -15.28
CA LEU A 8 -19.11 0.96 -14.03
C LEU A 8 -18.37 0.24 -12.88
N VAL A 9 -18.58 -1.06 -12.71
CA VAL A 9 -17.87 -1.86 -11.70
C VAL A 9 -16.36 -1.80 -11.93
N THR A 10 -15.89 -1.98 -13.17
CA THR A 10 -14.44 -1.88 -13.47
C THR A 10 -13.85 -0.47 -13.29
N MET A 11 -14.67 0.59 -13.38
CA MET A 11 -14.23 1.97 -13.10
C MET A 11 -14.15 2.25 -11.60
N LEU A 12 -15.13 1.76 -10.84
CA LEU A 12 -15.27 1.98 -9.40
C LEU A 12 -14.40 1.03 -8.56
N ASP A 13 -13.98 -0.09 -9.16
CA ASP A 13 -13.05 -1.03 -8.56
C ASP A 13 -11.68 -0.37 -8.28
N ARG A 14 -11.29 -0.41 -7.01
CA ARG A 14 -10.03 0.13 -6.49
C ARG A 14 -8.81 -0.65 -6.96
N ARG A 15 -8.95 -1.91 -7.38
CA ARG A 15 -7.85 -2.76 -7.88
C ARG A 15 -7.68 -2.67 -9.40
N SER A 16 -8.70 -2.21 -10.12
CA SER A 16 -8.70 -2.08 -11.57
C SER A 16 -7.62 -1.12 -12.09
N MET A 17 -6.75 -1.68 -12.94
CA MET A 17 -5.69 -0.98 -13.67
C MET A 17 -6.15 -0.47 -15.05
N SER A 18 -7.45 -0.54 -15.36
CA SER A 18 -7.97 -0.07 -16.65
C SER A 18 -7.73 1.43 -16.86
N ALA A 19 -7.58 1.85 -18.13
CA ALA A 19 -7.43 3.27 -18.47
C ALA A 19 -8.60 4.13 -17.97
N ARG A 20 -9.81 3.56 -17.99
CA ARG A 20 -11.04 4.18 -17.49
C ARG A 20 -11.03 4.37 -15.98
N ALA A 21 -10.59 3.37 -15.21
CA ALA A 21 -10.43 3.50 -13.76
C ALA A 21 -9.35 4.53 -13.38
N ARG A 22 -8.24 4.61 -14.14
CA ARG A 22 -7.22 5.65 -13.95
C ARG A 22 -7.77 7.06 -14.22
N LEU A 23 -8.54 7.22 -15.30
CA LEU A 23 -9.17 8.50 -15.63
C LEU A 23 -10.16 8.93 -14.54
N TYR A 24 -11.03 8.02 -14.13
CA TYR A 24 -12.00 8.25 -13.05
C TYR A 24 -11.31 8.75 -11.77
N ARG A 25 -10.24 8.08 -11.33
CA ARG A 25 -9.45 8.50 -10.14
C ARG A 25 -8.84 9.90 -10.28
N ARG A 26 -8.38 10.27 -11.48
CA ARG A 26 -7.85 11.62 -11.75
C ARG A 26 -8.94 12.68 -11.70
N VAL A 27 -10.12 12.37 -12.24
CA VAL A 27 -11.28 13.27 -12.19
C VAL A 27 -11.73 13.47 -10.74
N GLU A 28 -11.83 12.39 -9.96
CA GLU A 28 -12.18 12.49 -8.54
C GLU A 28 -11.17 13.32 -7.74
N ALA A 29 -9.87 13.09 -7.95
CA ALA A 29 -8.81 13.90 -7.35
C ALA A 29 -8.91 15.39 -7.73
N ALA A 30 -9.21 15.69 -9.00
CA ALA A 30 -9.41 17.06 -9.47
C ALA A 30 -10.63 17.71 -8.82
N LEU A 31 -11.74 16.97 -8.67
CA LEU A 31 -12.94 17.45 -7.97
C LEU A 31 -12.66 17.75 -6.49
N VAL A 32 -11.91 16.90 -5.80
CA VAL A 32 -11.47 17.17 -4.42
C VAL A 32 -10.67 18.47 -4.36
N LEU A 33 -9.68 18.65 -5.25
CA LEU A 33 -8.86 19.86 -5.28
C LEU A 33 -9.69 21.12 -5.54
N VAL A 34 -10.58 21.09 -6.55
CA VAL A 34 -11.49 22.20 -6.86
C VAL A 34 -12.41 22.50 -5.68
N GLY A 35 -12.91 21.46 -5.01
CA GLY A 35 -13.71 21.58 -3.80
C GLY A 35 -12.97 22.28 -2.66
N LEU A 36 -11.74 21.87 -2.38
CA LEU A 36 -10.90 22.46 -1.33
C LEU A 36 -10.51 23.91 -1.65
N LEU A 37 -10.19 24.22 -2.91
CA LEU A 37 -9.94 25.61 -3.33
C LEU A 37 -11.21 26.46 -3.18
N SER A 38 -12.36 25.92 -3.55
CA SER A 38 -13.65 26.60 -3.36
C SER A 38 -13.96 26.83 -1.88
N MET A 39 -13.66 25.85 -1.02
CA MET A 39 -13.77 26.00 0.44
C MET A 39 -12.94 27.20 0.93
N VAL A 40 -11.68 27.33 0.50
CA VAL A 40 -10.82 28.45 0.87
C VAL A 40 -11.39 29.80 0.41
N VAL A 41 -11.93 29.86 -0.81
CA VAL A 41 -12.56 31.07 -1.34
C VAL A 41 -13.80 31.46 -0.53
N VAL A 42 -14.65 30.50 -0.16
CA VAL A 42 -15.86 30.74 0.63
C VAL A 42 -15.53 31.25 2.04
N THR A 43 -14.46 30.74 2.66
CA THR A 43 -14.06 31.14 4.01
C THR A 43 -13.27 32.45 4.06
N THR A 44 -12.81 32.95 2.91
CA THR A 44 -12.06 34.20 2.83
C THR A 44 -13.00 35.41 2.89
N THR A 45 -12.95 36.17 3.98
CA THR A 45 -13.83 37.33 4.21
C THR A 45 -13.49 38.56 3.38
N SER A 46 -12.27 38.65 2.85
CA SER A 46 -11.80 39.77 2.03
C SER A 46 -12.28 39.71 0.56
N LEU A 47 -12.87 38.60 0.13
CA LEU A 47 -13.36 38.43 -1.24
C LEU A 47 -14.79 38.93 -1.40
N GLY A 48 -15.11 39.41 -2.61
CA GLY A 48 -16.45 39.90 -2.96
C GLY A 48 -17.54 38.83 -2.83
N GLU A 49 -18.79 39.27 -2.69
CA GLU A 49 -19.94 38.37 -2.56
C GLU A 49 -20.12 37.44 -3.77
N ILE A 50 -19.88 37.96 -4.99
CA ILE A 50 -19.99 37.18 -6.24
C ILE A 50 -19.02 36.00 -6.24
N SER A 51 -17.75 36.23 -5.88
CA SER A 51 -16.74 35.15 -5.80
C SER A 51 -17.12 34.09 -4.77
N ARG A 52 -17.67 34.49 -3.62
CA ARG A 52 -18.12 33.55 -2.58
C ARG A 52 -19.35 32.77 -3.03
N LEU A 53 -20.30 33.40 -3.71
CA LEU A 53 -21.48 32.73 -4.26
C LEU A 53 -21.11 31.69 -5.33
N LEU A 54 -20.19 32.05 -6.24
CA LEU A 54 -19.67 31.13 -7.26
C LEU A 54 -18.97 29.94 -6.61
N ALA A 55 -18.09 30.18 -5.64
CA ALA A 55 -17.37 29.12 -4.94
C ALA A 55 -18.31 28.20 -4.14
N SER A 56 -19.33 28.75 -3.47
CA SER A 56 -20.37 27.95 -2.79
C SER A 56 -21.16 27.09 -3.78
N SER A 57 -21.45 27.62 -4.97
CA SER A 57 -22.15 26.87 -6.03
C SER A 57 -21.29 25.71 -6.53
N VAL A 58 -19.99 25.94 -6.78
CA VAL A 58 -19.04 24.89 -7.14
C VAL A 58 -18.98 23.81 -6.05
N LEU A 59 -18.92 24.22 -4.78
CA LEU A 59 -18.85 23.30 -3.65
C LEU A 59 -20.09 22.39 -3.56
N LEU A 60 -21.29 22.95 -3.76
CA LEU A 60 -22.53 22.14 -3.82
C LEU A 60 -22.51 21.19 -5.01
N VAL A 61 -22.04 21.62 -6.19
CA VAL A 61 -21.95 20.74 -7.36
C VAL A 61 -21.00 19.58 -7.10
N VAL A 62 -19.81 19.84 -6.55
CA VAL A 62 -18.85 18.78 -6.17
C VAL A 62 -19.46 17.83 -5.14
N MET A 63 -20.13 18.37 -4.11
CA MET A 63 -20.82 17.57 -3.10
C MET A 63 -21.90 16.66 -3.72
N LEU A 64 -22.72 17.18 -4.64
CA LEU A 64 -23.75 16.40 -5.34
C LEU A 64 -23.13 15.28 -6.19
N ILE A 65 -22.03 15.57 -6.90
CA ILE A 65 -21.29 14.55 -7.66
C ILE A 65 -20.80 13.43 -6.72
N PHE A 66 -20.24 13.78 -5.56
CA PHE A 66 -19.79 12.80 -4.58
C PHE A 66 -20.92 12.04 -3.90
N LEU A 67 -22.07 12.69 -3.69
CA LEU A 67 -23.27 12.02 -3.18
C LEU A 67 -23.78 10.98 -4.17
N ILE A 68 -23.87 11.33 -5.46
CA ILE A 68 -24.23 10.40 -6.53
C ILE A 68 -23.23 9.25 -6.57
N ASP A 69 -21.93 9.53 -6.49
CA ASP A 69 -20.89 8.50 -6.45
C ASP A 69 -21.06 7.53 -5.26
N ALA A 70 -21.36 8.04 -4.07
CA ALA A 70 -21.67 7.21 -2.91
C ALA A 70 -22.89 6.32 -3.14
N VAL A 71 -23.99 6.88 -3.65
CA VAL A 71 -25.21 6.12 -3.93
C VAL A 71 -24.94 5.01 -4.95
N VAL A 72 -24.19 5.31 -6.01
CA VAL A 72 -23.78 4.31 -7.02
C VAL A 72 -22.92 3.22 -6.39
N ARG A 73 -21.97 3.57 -5.51
CA ARG A 73 -21.12 2.58 -4.81
C ARG A 73 -21.91 1.71 -3.85
N ILE A 74 -22.85 2.27 -3.11
CA ILE A 74 -23.75 1.53 -2.22
C ILE A 74 -24.63 0.59 -3.04
N ALA A 75 -25.21 1.06 -4.14
CA ALA A 75 -26.04 0.25 -5.03
C ALA A 75 -25.26 -0.89 -5.70
N LEU A 76 -24.00 -0.65 -6.08
CA LEU A 76 -23.12 -1.64 -6.69
C LEU A 76 -22.27 -2.41 -5.67
N SER A 77 -22.45 -2.18 -4.36
CA SER A 77 -21.61 -2.76 -3.32
C SER A 77 -21.62 -4.30 -3.37
N ARG A 78 -22.77 -4.91 -3.66
CA ARG A 78 -22.94 -6.36 -3.84
C ARG A 78 -22.07 -6.90 -4.98
N THR A 79 -22.14 -6.25 -6.15
CA THR A 79 -21.42 -6.68 -7.35
C THR A 79 -19.92 -6.39 -7.27
N ILE A 80 -19.52 -5.25 -6.68
CA ILE A 80 -18.12 -4.89 -6.48
C ILE A 80 -17.46 -5.84 -5.47
N THR A 81 -18.14 -6.18 -4.39
CA THR A 81 -17.59 -7.08 -3.36
C THR A 81 -17.46 -8.52 -3.88
N ALA A 82 -18.44 -9.00 -4.65
CA ALA A 82 -18.36 -10.28 -5.36
C ALA A 82 -17.23 -10.32 -6.43
N HIS A 83 -16.83 -9.17 -6.98
CA HIS A 83 -15.68 -9.08 -7.90
C HIS A 83 -14.33 -9.06 -7.16
N GLU A 84 -14.30 -8.62 -5.90
CA GLU A 84 -13.08 -8.51 -5.09
C GLU A 84 -12.75 -9.75 -4.25
N ARG A 85 -13.75 -10.61 -3.98
CA ARG A 85 -13.60 -11.90 -3.28
C ARG A 85 -14.26 -13.01 -4.09
N LEU A 86 -13.53 -14.10 -4.32
CA LEU A 86 -14.06 -15.35 -4.90
C LEU A 86 -15.05 -16.10 -3.98
N ASP A 87 -15.44 -15.51 -2.84
CA ASP A 87 -16.38 -16.14 -1.90
C ASP A 87 -17.31 -15.11 -1.22
N SER A 88 -18.54 -15.57 -1.01
CA SER A 88 -19.67 -15.05 -0.21
C SER A 88 -20.76 -14.22 -0.93
N GLU A 89 -21.89 -14.90 -1.16
CA GLU A 89 -23.16 -14.42 -1.74
C GLU A 89 -23.95 -13.45 -0.82
N ASP A 90 -23.54 -13.18 0.42
CA ASP A 90 -24.37 -12.46 1.41
C ASP A 90 -23.69 -11.25 2.08
N VAL A 91 -23.28 -10.26 1.27
CA VAL A 91 -22.87 -8.95 1.79
C VAL A 91 -24.04 -7.98 1.70
N ASP A 92 -24.73 -7.82 2.83
CA ASP A 92 -25.77 -6.81 3.01
C ASP A 92 -25.17 -5.39 3.10
N VAL A 93 -25.94 -4.36 2.74
CA VAL A 93 -25.51 -2.94 2.72
C VAL A 93 -25.04 -2.49 4.11
N SER A 94 -25.69 -3.00 5.15
CA SER A 94 -25.32 -2.80 6.56
C SER A 94 -23.91 -3.31 6.88
N ARG A 95 -23.54 -4.49 6.37
CA ARG A 95 -22.20 -5.07 6.52
C ARG A 95 -21.15 -4.31 5.71
N TRP A 96 -21.52 -3.73 4.57
CA TRP A 96 -20.61 -2.89 3.78
C TRP A 96 -20.25 -1.58 4.48
N ILE A 97 -21.23 -0.89 5.09
CA ILE A 97 -21.00 0.33 5.88
C ILE A 97 -20.08 0.03 7.08
N GLY A 98 -20.23 -1.15 7.69
CA GLY A 98 -19.36 -1.62 8.77
C GLY A 98 -17.91 -1.91 8.35
N THR A 99 -17.59 -1.91 7.06
CA THR A 99 -16.20 -2.02 6.59
C THR A 99 -15.47 -0.68 6.73
N ALA A 100 -14.16 -0.73 6.98
CA ALA A 100 -13.33 0.48 7.08
C ALA A 100 -13.42 1.41 5.85
N TRP A 101 -13.70 0.86 4.67
CA TRP A 101 -13.85 1.62 3.42
C TRP A 101 -15.25 2.22 3.24
N GLY A 102 -16.29 1.50 3.64
CA GLY A 102 -17.66 2.03 3.66
C GLY A 102 -17.80 3.17 4.67
N ALA A 103 -17.20 3.00 5.86
CA ALA A 103 -17.12 4.06 6.86
C ALA A 103 -16.42 5.33 6.34
N LEU A 104 -15.33 5.17 5.57
CA LEU A 104 -14.62 6.29 4.94
C LEU A 104 -15.52 7.05 3.95
N ASP A 105 -16.27 6.34 3.10
CA ASP A 105 -17.19 6.98 2.15
C ASP A 105 -18.28 7.78 2.88
N VAL A 106 -18.87 7.18 3.92
CA VAL A 106 -19.87 7.85 4.75
C VAL A 106 -19.27 9.10 5.42
N LEU A 107 -18.08 8.97 6.02
CA LEU A 107 -17.38 10.08 6.68
C LEU A 107 -17.08 11.24 5.72
N THR A 108 -16.71 10.96 4.48
CA THR A 108 -16.35 12.03 3.53
C THR A 108 -17.55 12.79 2.96
N ILE A 109 -18.74 12.19 2.92
CA ILE A 109 -19.88 12.75 2.18
C ILE A 109 -20.99 13.20 3.10
N LEU A 110 -21.33 12.36 4.08
CA LEU A 110 -22.52 12.52 4.90
C LEU A 110 -22.49 13.79 5.77
N PRO A 111 -21.37 14.17 6.43
CA PRO A 111 -21.34 15.36 7.27
C PRO A 111 -21.70 16.63 6.51
N MET A 112 -21.15 16.82 5.31
CA MET A 112 -21.46 18.00 4.51
C MET A 112 -22.85 17.94 3.89
N ALA A 113 -23.30 16.77 3.42
CA ALA A 113 -24.65 16.60 2.86
C ALA A 113 -25.74 16.88 3.89
N ILE A 114 -25.53 16.46 5.15
CA ILE A 114 -26.44 16.80 6.27
C ILE A 114 -26.31 18.28 6.61
N ALA A 115 -25.12 18.85 6.63
CA ALA A 115 -24.93 20.24 7.02
C ALA A 115 -25.42 21.26 5.98
N ALA A 116 -25.40 20.92 4.69
CA ALA A 116 -25.70 21.86 3.61
C ALA A 116 -27.11 22.51 3.70
N PRO A 117 -28.20 21.79 4.01
CA PRO A 117 -29.52 22.38 4.19
C PRO A 117 -29.65 23.30 5.41
N PHE A 118 -28.91 23.04 6.49
CA PHE A 118 -29.03 23.77 7.76
C PHE A 118 -28.05 24.94 7.90
N TYR A 119 -26.89 24.87 7.23
CA TYR A 119 -25.77 25.80 7.41
C TYR A 119 -25.35 26.53 6.11
N TRP A 120 -26.31 26.73 5.19
CA TRP A 120 -26.11 27.36 3.88
C TRP A 120 -25.59 28.82 3.95
N THR A 121 -25.63 29.43 5.13
CA THR A 121 -25.20 30.81 5.38
C THR A 121 -24.59 30.92 6.78
N PRO A 122 -23.37 31.46 6.93
CA PRO A 122 -22.13 30.95 6.35
C PRO A 122 -21.07 30.82 7.46
N SER A 123 -20.68 29.61 7.89
CA SER A 123 -19.47 29.45 8.74
C SER A 123 -18.93 28.01 8.78
N GLY A 124 -19.82 27.01 8.90
CA GLY A 124 -19.41 25.64 9.24
C GLY A 124 -19.38 24.64 8.09
N ALA A 125 -20.45 24.56 7.29
CA ALA A 125 -20.61 23.49 6.31
C ALA A 125 -19.48 23.41 5.27
N PRO A 126 -18.97 24.52 4.70
CA PRO A 126 -17.88 24.45 3.73
C PRO A 126 -16.61 23.80 4.30
N LEU A 127 -16.32 23.99 5.60
CA LEU A 127 -15.14 23.42 6.27
C LEU A 127 -15.14 21.89 6.27
N LEU A 128 -16.32 21.26 6.21
CA LEU A 128 -16.47 19.81 6.13
C LEU A 128 -15.98 19.24 4.79
N ALA A 129 -15.78 20.07 3.77
CA ALA A 129 -15.12 19.67 2.53
C ALA A 129 -13.67 19.22 2.76
N SER A 130 -13.03 19.62 3.88
CA SER A 130 -11.71 19.10 4.28
C SER A 130 -11.71 17.56 4.45
N LEU A 131 -12.85 16.97 4.82
CA LEU A 131 -13.01 15.52 4.91
C LEU A 131 -12.88 14.82 3.55
N TRP A 132 -13.04 15.53 2.43
CA TRP A 132 -12.84 14.97 1.09
C TRP A 132 -11.39 14.54 0.83
N LEU A 133 -10.42 15.05 1.60
CA LEU A 133 -9.03 14.59 1.55
C LEU A 133 -8.90 13.09 1.83
N PHE A 134 -9.78 12.52 2.66
CA PHE A 134 -9.78 11.09 2.95
C PHE A 134 -10.08 10.24 1.71
N ARG A 135 -10.69 10.79 0.65
CA ARG A 135 -10.88 10.07 -0.62
C ARG A 135 -9.56 9.71 -1.31
N PHE A 136 -8.48 10.45 -1.07
CA PHE A 136 -7.15 10.07 -1.57
C PHE A 136 -6.63 8.77 -0.95
N VAL A 137 -6.97 8.52 0.32
CA VAL A 137 -6.58 7.30 1.03
C VAL A 137 -7.20 6.06 0.37
N ARG A 138 -8.42 6.18 -0.15
CA ARG A 138 -9.18 5.09 -0.80
C ARG A 138 -8.47 4.44 -1.98
N TYR A 139 -7.90 5.24 -2.88
CA TYR A 139 -7.30 4.73 -4.11
C TYR A 139 -5.79 4.58 -4.04
N SER A 140 -5.17 5.13 -3.01
CA SER A 140 -3.73 4.99 -2.84
C SER A 140 -3.40 3.56 -2.39
N ARG A 141 -2.41 2.96 -3.04
CA ARG A 141 -1.83 1.68 -2.58
C ARG A 141 -1.33 1.83 -1.13
N GLY A 142 -0.71 2.97 -0.81
CA GLY A 142 -0.23 3.28 0.54
C GLY A 142 -1.35 3.34 1.58
N GLY A 143 -2.46 4.02 1.29
CA GLY A 143 -3.61 4.11 2.19
C GLY A 143 -4.25 2.75 2.46
N ARG A 144 -4.28 1.86 1.48
CA ARG A 144 -4.71 0.46 1.69
C ARG A 144 -3.82 -0.30 2.65
N ILE A 145 -2.50 -0.24 2.42
CA ILE A 145 -1.54 -0.91 3.29
C ILE A 145 -1.64 -0.33 4.70
N LEU A 146 -1.68 1.00 4.84
CA LEU A 146 -1.86 1.69 6.11
C LEU A 146 -3.11 1.21 6.86
N MET A 147 -4.26 1.17 6.18
CA MET A 147 -5.52 0.71 6.78
C MET A 147 -5.43 -0.75 7.23
N THR A 148 -4.86 -1.63 6.40
CA THR A 148 -4.65 -3.04 6.77
C THR A 148 -3.74 -3.15 8.00
N VAL A 149 -2.66 -2.39 8.06
CA VAL A 149 -1.72 -2.39 9.19
C VAL A 149 -2.40 -1.89 10.47
N ILE A 150 -3.11 -0.75 10.42
CA ILE A 150 -3.84 -0.20 11.59
C ILE A 150 -4.86 -1.20 12.13
N LEU A 151 -5.63 -1.85 11.25
CA LEU A 151 -6.65 -2.80 11.68
C LEU A 151 -6.05 -4.09 12.25
N ARG A 152 -4.87 -4.50 11.75
CA ARG A 152 -4.17 -5.71 12.19
C ARG A 152 -3.40 -5.50 13.49
N GLU A 153 -2.73 -4.36 13.61
CA GLU A 153 -1.93 -3.95 14.78
C GLU A 153 -2.75 -3.16 15.81
N ARG A 154 -4.08 -3.26 15.79
CA ARG A 154 -4.97 -2.46 16.64
C ARG A 154 -4.71 -2.65 18.14
N GLU A 155 -4.44 -3.87 18.59
CA GLU A 155 -4.19 -4.18 20.01
C GLU A 155 -2.90 -3.51 20.51
N PRO A 156 -1.73 -3.70 19.86
CA PRO A 156 -0.51 -3.02 20.29
C PRO A 156 -0.60 -1.50 20.12
N ILE A 157 -1.26 -0.99 19.07
CA ILE A 157 -1.50 0.46 18.91
C ILE A 157 -2.33 0.99 20.08
N LEU A 158 -3.41 0.33 20.47
CA LEU A 158 -4.25 0.73 21.61
C LEU A 158 -3.45 0.73 22.92
N GLY A 159 -2.58 -0.27 23.13
CA GLY A 159 -1.69 -0.30 24.29
C GLY A 159 -0.74 0.91 24.35
N VAL A 160 -0.14 1.30 23.22
CA VAL A 160 0.73 2.48 23.16
C VAL A 160 -0.05 3.78 23.31
N LEU A 161 -1.25 3.89 22.75
CA LEU A 161 -2.13 5.05 22.93
C LEU A 161 -2.59 5.20 24.39
N LEU A 162 -2.86 4.09 25.07
CA LEU A 162 -3.17 4.10 26.50
C LEU A 162 -1.96 4.55 27.32
N LEU A 163 -0.76 4.04 27.02
CA LEU A 163 0.48 4.49 27.66
C LEU A 163 0.71 5.99 27.43
N PHE A 164 0.50 6.48 26.20
CA PHE A 164 0.58 7.90 25.85
C PHE A 164 -0.39 8.73 26.69
N ALA A 165 -1.66 8.30 26.80
CA ALA A 165 -2.66 8.98 27.63
C ALA A 165 -2.27 8.99 29.12
N ILE A 166 -1.72 7.90 29.65
CA ILE A 166 -1.25 7.82 31.03
C ILE A 166 -0.11 8.81 31.27
N VAL A 167 0.94 8.82 30.43
CA VAL A 167 2.06 9.75 30.58
C VAL A 167 1.60 11.21 30.44
N LEU A 168 0.72 11.48 29.48
CA LEU A 168 0.16 12.81 29.22
C LEU A 168 -0.63 13.34 30.42
N THR A 169 -1.59 12.57 30.92
CA THR A 169 -2.42 12.97 32.07
C THR A 169 -1.63 13.01 33.38
N GLY A 170 -0.77 12.01 33.62
CA GLY A 170 0.10 11.97 34.81
C GLY A 170 1.09 13.13 34.84
N GLY A 171 1.74 13.42 33.71
CA GLY A 171 2.62 14.57 33.54
C GLY A 171 1.91 15.90 33.81
N ALA A 172 0.70 16.08 33.25
CA ALA A 172 -0.11 17.28 33.47
C ALA A 172 -0.49 17.48 34.94
N VAL A 173 -0.94 16.41 35.62
CA VAL A 173 -1.30 16.46 37.04
C VAL A 173 -0.09 16.76 37.91
N LEU A 174 1.02 16.05 37.72
CA LEU A 174 2.23 16.24 38.52
C LEU A 174 2.84 17.63 38.33
N ALA A 175 2.90 18.12 37.09
CA ALA A 175 3.37 19.47 36.81
C ALA A 175 2.46 20.55 37.42
N PHE A 176 1.13 20.37 37.34
CA PHE A 176 0.18 21.28 37.99
C PHE A 176 0.41 21.33 39.50
N LEU A 177 0.54 20.17 40.15
CA LEU A 177 0.77 20.10 41.60
C LEU A 177 2.10 20.74 42.01
N ALA A 178 3.15 20.57 41.21
CA ALA A 178 4.47 21.14 41.47
C ALA A 178 4.51 22.66 41.25
N GLU A 179 3.84 23.16 40.21
CA GLU A 179 4.02 24.54 39.73
C GLU A 179 2.90 25.51 40.12
N ARG A 180 1.70 25.04 40.51
CA ARG A 180 0.55 25.93 40.79
C ARG A 180 0.82 27.01 41.85
N ASN A 181 1.71 26.73 42.81
CA ASN A 181 2.07 27.68 43.86
C ASN A 181 3.16 28.66 43.40
N ALA A 182 4.11 28.20 42.58
CA ALA A 182 5.22 29.01 42.08
C ALA A 182 4.82 29.89 40.88
N GLN A 183 3.90 29.40 40.05
CA GLN A 183 3.46 30.03 38.80
C GLN A 183 1.93 30.00 38.64
N PRO A 184 1.15 30.63 39.53
CA PRO A 184 -0.31 30.56 39.52
C PRO A 184 -0.97 31.19 38.27
N LYS A 185 -0.26 32.10 37.58
CA LYS A 185 -0.72 32.73 36.33
C LYS A 185 -0.49 31.87 35.08
N VAL A 186 0.44 30.91 35.15
CA VAL A 186 0.81 30.03 34.04
C VAL A 186 0.10 28.70 34.20
N PHE A 187 0.32 28.02 35.32
CA PHE A 187 -0.35 26.76 35.66
C PHE A 187 -1.67 27.04 36.37
N THR A 188 -2.62 27.64 35.64
CA THR A 188 -3.91 28.09 36.18
C THR A 188 -4.89 26.94 36.47
N SER A 189 -4.88 25.90 35.63
CA SER A 189 -5.80 24.78 35.70
C SER A 189 -5.16 23.49 35.20
N LEU A 190 -5.80 22.35 35.46
CA LEU A 190 -5.38 21.08 34.90
C LEU A 190 -5.42 21.10 33.36
N ALA A 191 -6.36 21.83 32.75
CA ALA A 191 -6.46 21.97 31.30
C ALA A 191 -5.24 22.69 30.69
N THR A 192 -4.77 23.76 31.32
CA THR A 192 -3.54 24.46 30.89
C THR A 192 -2.29 23.60 31.09
N SER A 193 -2.25 22.80 32.15
CA SER A 193 -1.16 21.83 32.35
C SER A 193 -1.20 20.68 31.34
N LEU A 194 -2.39 20.30 30.87
CA LEU A 194 -2.56 19.31 29.81
C LEU A 194 -2.02 19.83 28.48
N TRP A 195 -2.24 21.11 28.15
CA TRP A 195 -1.63 21.77 27.01
C TRP A 195 -0.10 21.74 27.07
N TRP A 196 0.48 22.09 28.23
CA TRP A 196 1.93 21.96 28.46
C TRP A 196 2.41 20.52 28.29
N ALA A 197 1.69 19.54 28.86
CA ALA A 197 2.06 18.13 28.75
C ALA A 197 1.99 17.65 27.29
N ILE A 198 0.96 18.02 26.53
CA ILE A 198 0.85 17.72 25.10
C ILE A 198 2.08 18.25 24.36
N THR A 199 2.37 19.54 24.48
CA THR A 199 3.45 20.20 23.74
C THR A 199 4.84 19.68 24.13
N THR A 200 5.03 19.26 25.38
CA THR A 200 6.29 18.66 25.87
C THR A 200 6.42 17.21 25.40
N LEU A 201 5.36 16.41 25.53
CA LEU A 201 5.33 15.00 25.17
C LEU A 201 5.47 14.78 23.66
N THR A 202 4.87 15.67 22.85
CA THR A 202 4.99 15.67 21.37
C THR A 202 6.21 16.43 20.86
N THR A 203 7.21 16.67 21.73
CA THR A 203 8.49 17.31 21.39
C THR A 203 8.35 18.65 20.65
N THR A 204 7.25 19.39 20.88
CA THR A 204 6.94 20.65 20.20
C THR A 204 7.51 21.84 20.96
N GLY A 205 7.21 21.95 22.25
CA GLY A 205 7.79 22.94 23.17
C GLY A 205 7.70 24.39 22.69
N TYR A 206 6.50 24.96 22.58
CA TYR A 206 6.30 26.36 22.15
C TYR A 206 7.02 27.40 23.03
N GLY A 207 7.36 27.04 24.28
CA GLY A 207 8.07 27.92 25.22
C GLY A 207 7.17 28.91 25.96
N ASP A 208 5.86 28.82 25.78
CA ASP A 208 4.83 29.58 26.49
C ASP A 208 4.65 29.13 27.95
N MET A 209 4.92 27.86 28.24
CA MET A 209 4.82 27.27 29.59
C MET A 209 6.03 26.38 29.89
N ALA A 210 6.67 26.57 31.04
CA ALA A 210 7.77 25.71 31.49
C ALA A 210 7.82 25.63 33.04
N PRO A 211 8.08 24.44 33.60
CA PRO A 211 8.27 24.31 35.04
C PRO A 211 9.54 25.01 35.53
N VAL A 212 9.44 25.80 36.60
CA VAL A 212 10.58 26.49 37.20
C VAL A 212 11.08 25.82 38.47
N THR A 213 10.24 25.01 39.14
CA THR A 213 10.62 24.28 40.35
C THR A 213 11.48 23.07 40.01
N LEU A 214 12.29 22.62 40.99
CA LEU A 214 13.09 21.41 40.83
C LEU A 214 12.20 20.18 40.52
N LEU A 215 11.12 19.99 41.29
CA LEU A 215 10.19 18.89 41.10
C LEU A 215 9.52 18.97 39.72
N GLY A 216 9.07 20.15 39.30
CA GLY A 216 8.46 20.35 38.00
C GLY A 216 9.44 20.06 36.85
N ARG A 217 10.72 20.42 36.98
CA ARG A 217 11.77 20.08 36.00
C ARG A 217 12.06 18.58 35.94
N MET A 218 12.04 17.89 37.07
CA MET A 218 12.17 16.42 37.09
C MET A 218 10.99 15.75 36.40
N VAL A 219 9.76 16.21 36.66
CA VAL A 219 8.55 15.75 35.96
C VAL A 219 8.66 16.02 34.47
N ALA A 220 9.11 17.21 34.06
CA ALA A 220 9.33 17.54 32.65
C ALA A 220 10.30 16.55 31.98
N GLY A 221 11.43 16.23 32.64
CA GLY A 221 12.38 15.23 32.14
C GLY A 221 11.75 13.85 31.96
N ALA A 222 10.95 13.40 32.93
CA ALA A 222 10.23 12.12 32.82
C ALA A 222 9.20 12.12 31.68
N VAL A 223 8.44 13.22 31.51
CA VAL A 223 7.48 13.39 30.42
C VAL A 223 8.18 13.37 29.07
N MET A 224 9.32 14.06 28.91
CA MET A 224 10.10 14.05 27.67
C MET A 224 10.57 12.64 27.30
N ILE A 225 11.12 11.88 28.27
CA ILE A 225 11.56 10.50 28.04
C ILE A 225 10.36 9.61 27.67
N GLY A 226 9.24 9.74 28.39
CA GLY A 226 8.00 9.00 28.11
C GLY A 226 7.41 9.33 26.73
N GLY A 227 7.49 10.59 26.31
CA GLY A 227 7.04 11.05 24.99
C GLY A 227 7.86 10.44 23.86
N LEU A 228 9.19 10.52 23.97
CA LEU A 228 10.09 9.87 23.02
C LEU A 228 9.86 8.35 22.96
N GLY A 229 9.67 7.70 24.11
CA GLY A 229 9.38 6.27 24.18
C GLY A 229 8.08 5.88 23.48
N THR A 230 6.98 6.58 23.79
CA THR A 230 5.65 6.29 23.20
C THR A 230 5.61 6.55 21.70
N ILE A 231 6.19 7.66 21.22
CA ILE A 231 6.29 7.96 19.78
C ILE A 231 7.17 6.93 19.06
N SER A 232 8.29 6.53 19.67
CA SER A 232 9.19 5.51 19.08
C SER A 232 8.51 4.14 18.97
N LEU A 233 7.74 3.74 19.99
CA LEU A 233 6.97 2.51 19.95
C LEU A 233 5.90 2.54 18.84
N LEU A 234 5.15 3.65 18.73
CA LEU A 234 4.15 3.80 17.68
C LEU A 234 4.79 3.74 16.28
N ALA A 235 5.90 4.46 16.07
CA ALA A 235 6.64 4.41 14.83
C ALA A 235 7.18 3.01 14.52
N GLY A 236 7.69 2.30 15.53
CA GLY A 236 8.19 0.93 15.42
C GLY A 236 7.10 -0.07 15.02
N ILE A 237 5.94 -0.03 15.68
CA ILE A 237 4.78 -0.91 15.35
C ILE A 237 4.29 -0.67 13.93
N LEU A 238 4.18 0.61 13.53
CA LEU A 238 3.79 0.93 12.16
C LEU A 238 4.84 0.42 11.16
N ALA A 239 6.13 0.67 11.40
CA ALA A 239 7.19 0.23 10.51
C ALA A 239 7.23 -1.30 10.32
N THR A 240 7.13 -2.07 11.41
CA THR A 240 7.09 -3.54 11.34
C THR A 240 5.83 -4.05 10.65
N GLY A 241 4.67 -3.44 10.93
CA GLY A 241 3.41 -3.76 10.27
C GLY A 241 3.46 -3.49 8.75
N PHE A 242 3.99 -2.33 8.35
CA PHE A 242 4.20 -1.99 6.93
C PHE A 242 5.13 -2.99 6.25
N ALA A 243 6.27 -3.33 6.87
CA ALA A 243 7.20 -4.31 6.33
C ALA A 243 6.55 -5.69 6.17
N ALA A 244 5.79 -6.14 7.17
CA ALA A 244 5.08 -7.41 7.14
C ALA A 244 4.02 -7.46 6.02
N GLU A 245 3.25 -6.39 5.81
CA GLU A 245 2.22 -6.35 4.78
C GLU A 245 2.79 -6.20 3.37
N LEU A 246 3.90 -5.47 3.19
CA LEU A 246 4.63 -5.43 1.93
C LEU A 246 5.16 -6.81 1.56
N LYS A 247 5.83 -7.51 2.49
CA LYS A 247 6.34 -8.87 2.29
C LYS A 247 5.22 -9.86 1.99
N ARG A 248 4.07 -9.75 2.67
CA ARG A 248 2.89 -10.58 2.39
C ARG A 248 2.33 -10.34 0.99
N THR A 249 2.25 -9.08 0.56
CA THR A 249 1.77 -8.75 -0.78
C THR A 249 2.68 -9.32 -1.86
N GLU A 250 4.00 -9.27 -1.64
CA GLU A 250 4.99 -9.91 -2.51
C GLU A 250 4.82 -11.42 -2.53
N PHE A 251 4.71 -12.07 -1.36
CA PHE A 251 4.50 -13.52 -1.26
C PHE A 251 3.23 -13.99 -1.97
N LEU A 252 2.09 -13.33 -1.76
CA LEU A 252 0.83 -13.70 -2.41
C LEU A 252 0.88 -13.51 -3.92
N ARG A 253 1.56 -12.46 -4.39
CA ARG A 253 1.83 -12.28 -5.81
C ARG A 253 2.71 -13.44 -6.29
N SER A 254 3.82 -13.75 -5.62
CA SER A 254 4.68 -14.88 -5.97
C SER A 254 3.91 -16.21 -5.98
N TRP A 255 3.05 -16.49 -5.02
CA TRP A 255 2.26 -17.72 -4.94
C TRP A 255 1.29 -17.91 -6.11
N ASP A 256 0.46 -16.90 -6.43
CA ASP A 256 -0.44 -16.95 -7.59
C ASP A 256 0.35 -17.18 -8.89
N MET A 257 1.52 -16.56 -8.96
CA MET A 257 2.42 -16.64 -10.10
C MET A 257 3.13 -18.00 -10.21
N ILE A 258 3.45 -18.64 -9.08
CA ILE A 258 4.10 -19.95 -8.99
C ILE A 258 3.12 -21.08 -9.30
N SER A 259 1.87 -20.96 -8.87
CA SER A 259 0.82 -21.95 -9.17
C SER A 259 0.56 -22.14 -10.68
N LYS A 260 1.00 -21.18 -11.51
CA LYS A 260 0.89 -21.20 -12.97
C LYS A 260 2.09 -21.85 -13.67
N VAL A 261 3.16 -22.12 -12.94
CA VAL A 261 4.37 -22.76 -13.48
C VAL A 261 4.22 -24.26 -13.27
N SER A 262 4.09 -25.02 -14.35
CA SER A 262 3.95 -26.48 -14.35
C SER A 262 5.09 -27.21 -13.63
N PHE A 263 6.22 -26.52 -13.43
CA PHE A 263 7.35 -26.93 -12.60
C PHE A 263 6.98 -27.28 -11.13
N PHE A 264 5.97 -26.64 -10.53
CA PHE A 264 5.61 -26.81 -9.12
C PHE A 264 4.38 -27.68 -8.87
N GLU A 265 3.73 -28.21 -9.92
CA GLU A 265 2.50 -29.01 -9.78
C GLU A 265 2.67 -30.26 -8.91
N ASN A 266 3.88 -30.84 -8.92
CA ASN A 266 4.21 -32.04 -8.14
C ASN A 266 5.00 -31.75 -6.85
N ALA A 267 5.27 -30.48 -6.53
CA ALA A 267 5.95 -30.10 -5.30
C ALA A 267 4.93 -30.02 -4.15
N GLY A 268 5.22 -30.61 -3.00
CA GLY A 268 4.36 -30.49 -1.82
C GLY A 268 4.13 -29.02 -1.42
N ALA A 269 2.96 -28.69 -0.85
CA ALA A 269 2.58 -27.30 -0.53
C ALA A 269 3.60 -26.56 0.36
N ALA A 270 4.24 -27.27 1.30
CA ALA A 270 5.32 -26.72 2.12
C ALA A 270 6.54 -26.32 1.27
N THR A 271 6.86 -27.11 0.24
CA THR A 271 7.96 -26.83 -0.68
C THR A 271 7.73 -25.59 -1.51
N ILE A 272 6.52 -25.47 -2.04
CA ILE A 272 6.12 -24.30 -2.80
C ILE A 272 6.18 -23.05 -1.92
N ALA A 273 5.78 -23.13 -0.65
CA ALA A 273 5.80 -21.99 0.26
C ALA A 273 7.23 -21.49 0.53
N ASP A 274 8.18 -22.41 0.75
CA ASP A 274 9.59 -22.05 0.97
C ASP A 274 10.22 -21.42 -0.27
N VAL A 275 9.93 -21.96 -1.46
CA VAL A 275 10.42 -21.39 -2.72
C VAL A 275 9.78 -20.04 -2.99
N ALA A 276 8.46 -19.91 -2.78
CA ALA A 276 7.72 -18.67 -2.97
C ALA A 276 8.22 -17.52 -2.09
N ALA A 277 8.71 -17.83 -0.89
CA ALA A 277 9.29 -16.86 0.03
C ALA A 277 10.64 -16.29 -0.43
N LEU A 278 11.36 -17.01 -1.31
CA LEU A 278 12.67 -16.61 -1.85
C LEU A 278 12.54 -15.90 -3.20
N LEU A 279 11.43 -16.11 -3.91
CA LEU A 279 11.21 -15.54 -5.24
C LEU A 279 10.85 -14.05 -5.18
N ARG A 280 11.56 -13.25 -5.98
CA ARG A 280 11.35 -11.81 -6.08
C ARG A 280 10.68 -11.43 -7.41
N PRO A 281 9.59 -10.67 -7.42
CA PRO A 281 8.95 -10.21 -8.65
C PRO A 281 9.77 -9.10 -9.34
N ARG A 282 9.90 -9.19 -10.67
CA ARG A 282 10.49 -8.16 -11.52
C ARG A 282 9.62 -7.93 -12.75
N ASP A 283 9.17 -6.68 -12.92
CA ASP A 283 8.38 -6.25 -14.07
C ASP A 283 9.31 -5.65 -15.14
N PHE A 284 9.17 -6.11 -16.39
CA PHE A 284 9.95 -5.62 -17.54
C PHE A 284 9.03 -5.04 -18.63
N PRO A 285 9.35 -3.87 -19.20
CA PRO A 285 8.64 -3.37 -20.38
C PRO A 285 8.96 -4.21 -21.61
N ALA A 286 8.15 -4.06 -22.67
CA ALA A 286 8.40 -4.72 -23.95
C ALA A 286 9.76 -4.29 -24.55
N ARG A 287 10.43 -5.21 -25.26
CA ARG A 287 11.73 -4.99 -25.94
C ARG A 287 12.89 -4.64 -25.00
N SER A 288 12.84 -5.13 -23.77
CA SER A 288 13.88 -4.92 -22.76
C SER A 288 14.81 -6.13 -22.68
N VAL A 289 16.11 -5.89 -22.59
CA VAL A 289 17.11 -6.94 -22.39
C VAL A 289 17.09 -7.37 -20.92
N VAL A 290 16.77 -8.64 -20.65
CA VAL A 290 16.75 -9.21 -19.30
C VAL A 290 18.14 -9.69 -18.89
N THR A 291 18.81 -10.44 -19.76
CA THR A 291 20.19 -10.91 -19.55
C THR A 291 20.98 -10.76 -20.84
N ARG A 292 22.31 -10.58 -20.75
CA ARG A 292 23.20 -10.61 -21.92
C ARG A 292 24.10 -11.82 -21.88
N ARG A 293 24.35 -12.41 -23.06
CA ARG A 293 25.35 -13.47 -23.24
C ARG A 293 26.71 -13.01 -22.70
N GLY A 294 27.43 -13.91 -22.03
CA GLY A 294 28.75 -13.69 -21.46
C GLY A 294 28.77 -12.99 -20.10
N GLN A 295 27.64 -12.51 -19.58
CA GLN A 295 27.58 -11.97 -18.22
C GLN A 295 27.58 -13.08 -17.17
N PRO A 296 28.04 -12.83 -15.93
CA PRO A 296 27.88 -13.79 -14.84
C PRO A 296 26.40 -14.07 -14.56
N GLY A 297 26.08 -15.34 -14.24
CA GLY A 297 24.74 -15.75 -13.83
C GLY A 297 24.59 -15.72 -12.32
N ASP A 298 23.88 -14.71 -11.82
CA ASP A 298 23.61 -14.47 -10.39
C ASP A 298 22.23 -14.96 -9.93
N CYS A 299 21.29 -15.13 -10.86
CA CYS A 299 19.94 -15.59 -10.59
C CYS A 299 19.35 -16.43 -11.75
N MET A 300 18.23 -17.12 -11.52
CA MET A 300 17.38 -17.69 -12.57
C MET A 300 16.01 -17.00 -12.59
N TYR A 301 15.28 -17.12 -13.70
CA TYR A 301 14.04 -16.40 -13.96
C TYR A 301 12.90 -17.38 -14.29
N PHE A 302 11.73 -17.16 -13.68
CA PHE A 302 10.47 -17.84 -14.02
C PHE A 302 9.53 -16.85 -14.68
N ILE A 303 8.88 -17.25 -15.78
CA ILE A 303 8.00 -16.40 -16.57
C ILE A 303 6.58 -16.59 -16.07
N VAL A 304 6.00 -15.52 -15.54
CA VAL A 304 4.65 -15.54 -14.99
C VAL A 304 3.64 -15.14 -16.03
N ASP A 305 3.89 -14.00 -16.66
CA ASP A 305 3.03 -13.38 -17.65
C ASP A 305 3.95 -12.61 -18.61
N GLY A 306 3.54 -12.48 -19.86
CA GLY A 306 4.40 -11.95 -20.89
C GLY A 306 4.99 -13.04 -21.80
N GLU A 307 6.08 -12.69 -22.45
CA GLU A 307 6.85 -13.58 -23.32
C GLU A 307 8.28 -13.03 -23.43
N VAL A 308 9.24 -13.95 -23.47
CA VAL A 308 10.65 -13.63 -23.72
C VAL A 308 11.17 -14.40 -24.91
N GLU A 309 12.18 -13.83 -25.53
CA GLU A 309 12.84 -14.34 -26.70
C GLU A 309 14.33 -14.53 -26.37
N ILE A 310 14.79 -15.77 -26.44
CA ILE A 310 16.17 -16.17 -26.17
C ILE A 310 16.93 -16.19 -27.49
N LEU A 311 17.91 -15.30 -27.61
CA LEU A 311 18.77 -15.14 -28.77
C LEU A 311 19.95 -16.10 -28.66
N ILE A 312 19.77 -17.32 -29.16
CA ILE A 312 20.83 -18.32 -29.37
C ILE A 312 21.12 -18.35 -30.86
N GLU A 313 22.37 -18.20 -31.30
CA GLU A 313 22.66 -18.29 -32.74
C GLU A 313 22.75 -19.76 -33.15
N PRO A 314 22.09 -20.20 -34.25
CA PRO A 314 21.33 -19.43 -35.25
C PRO A 314 19.80 -19.39 -35.02
N LYS A 315 19.28 -19.90 -33.90
CA LYS A 315 17.84 -20.04 -33.63
C LYS A 315 17.37 -19.29 -32.40
N THR A 316 16.35 -18.48 -32.61
CA THR A 316 15.64 -17.80 -31.55
C THR A 316 14.57 -18.69 -30.92
N VAL A 317 14.57 -18.82 -29.59
CA VAL A 317 13.59 -19.62 -28.85
C VAL A 317 12.67 -18.68 -28.06
N ARG A 318 11.35 -18.86 -28.20
CA ARG A 318 10.37 -18.09 -27.43
C ARG A 318 9.87 -18.89 -26.24
N LEU A 319 9.82 -18.25 -25.08
CA LEU A 319 9.27 -18.80 -23.86
C LEU A 319 8.13 -17.92 -23.36
N GLY A 320 7.00 -18.56 -23.07
CA GLY A 320 5.80 -17.94 -22.54
C GLY A 320 5.60 -18.21 -21.04
N PRO A 321 4.42 -17.86 -20.50
CA PRO A 321 4.04 -18.13 -19.12
C PRO A 321 4.24 -19.59 -18.73
N GLY A 322 4.72 -19.82 -17.50
CA GLY A 322 5.00 -21.15 -16.95
C GLY A 322 6.37 -21.73 -17.30
N ALA A 323 7.13 -21.10 -18.21
CA ALA A 323 8.51 -21.49 -18.50
C ALA A 323 9.52 -20.74 -17.61
N PHE A 324 10.76 -21.22 -17.57
CA PHE A 324 11.86 -20.58 -16.85
C PHE A 324 13.17 -20.61 -17.66
N PHE A 325 14.12 -19.73 -17.33
CA PHE A 325 15.42 -19.64 -17.98
C PHE A 325 16.52 -19.14 -17.02
N GLY A 326 17.78 -19.35 -17.43
CA GLY A 326 18.96 -18.90 -16.68
C GLY A 326 19.50 -19.91 -15.68
N GLU A 327 18.87 -21.08 -15.57
CA GLU A 327 19.26 -22.22 -14.74
C GLU A 327 20.66 -22.75 -15.05
N ILE A 328 21.06 -22.75 -16.33
CA ILE A 328 22.34 -23.31 -16.78
C ILE A 328 23.50 -22.57 -16.11
N ALA A 329 23.46 -21.24 -16.08
CA ALA A 329 24.52 -20.44 -15.46
C ALA A 329 24.62 -20.68 -13.94
N ILE A 330 23.50 -20.98 -13.29
CA ILE A 330 23.43 -21.26 -11.85
C ILE A 330 23.97 -22.65 -11.53
N LEU A 331 23.63 -23.65 -12.34
CA LEU A 331 24.05 -25.04 -12.17
C LEU A 331 25.51 -25.28 -12.55
N THR A 332 25.97 -24.69 -13.66
CA THR A 332 27.31 -24.92 -14.21
C THR A 332 28.35 -23.94 -13.68
N GLY A 333 27.92 -22.79 -13.15
CA GLY A 333 28.81 -21.67 -12.82
C GLY A 333 29.37 -20.94 -14.05
N ALA A 334 28.98 -21.33 -15.27
CA ALA A 334 29.40 -20.67 -16.49
C ALA A 334 28.67 -19.32 -16.70
N PRO A 335 29.24 -18.40 -17.49
CA PRO A 335 28.53 -17.19 -17.90
C PRO A 335 27.22 -17.49 -18.65
N ARG A 336 26.32 -16.50 -18.72
CA ARG A 336 25.07 -16.57 -19.49
C ARG A 336 25.35 -17.02 -20.92
N ASN A 337 24.69 -18.10 -21.34
CA ASN A 337 24.85 -18.69 -22.66
C ASN A 337 24.12 -17.92 -23.77
N ALA A 338 23.13 -17.10 -23.43
CA ALA A 338 22.31 -16.38 -24.41
C ALA A 338 21.90 -14.99 -23.91
N THR A 339 21.53 -14.12 -24.86
CA THR A 339 20.87 -12.84 -24.57
C THR A 339 19.36 -13.06 -24.57
N VAL A 340 18.66 -12.60 -23.54
CA VAL A 340 17.21 -12.75 -23.39
C VAL A 340 16.54 -11.40 -23.46
N VAL A 341 15.52 -11.26 -24.31
CA VAL A 341 14.80 -9.99 -24.55
C VAL A 341 13.29 -10.21 -24.41
N THR A 342 12.57 -9.27 -23.79
CA THR A 342 11.11 -9.34 -23.70
C THR A 342 10.44 -8.92 -25.02
N THR A 343 9.37 -9.60 -25.43
CA THR A 343 8.61 -9.21 -26.64
C THR A 343 7.43 -8.29 -26.32
N LYS A 344 6.82 -8.48 -25.14
CA LYS A 344 5.73 -7.67 -24.57
C LYS A 344 6.04 -7.29 -23.12
N VAL A 345 5.13 -6.61 -22.44
CA VAL A 345 5.26 -6.37 -20.99
C VAL A 345 5.27 -7.73 -20.30
N THR A 346 6.35 -8.01 -19.56
CA THR A 346 6.62 -9.34 -19.01
C THR A 346 6.89 -9.24 -17.51
N GLN A 347 6.23 -10.10 -16.73
CA GLN A 347 6.47 -10.27 -15.30
C GLN A 347 7.28 -11.54 -15.09
N LEU A 348 8.42 -11.39 -14.43
CA LEU A 348 9.33 -12.47 -14.10
C LEU A 348 9.42 -12.62 -12.57
N LEU A 349 9.65 -13.84 -12.11
CA LEU A 349 10.13 -14.11 -10.75
C LEU A 349 11.61 -14.45 -10.81
N THR A 350 12.42 -13.87 -9.94
CA THR A 350 13.85 -14.16 -9.85
C THR A 350 14.17 -14.96 -8.60
N LEU A 351 15.01 -15.99 -8.75
CA LEU A 351 15.62 -16.74 -7.65
C LEU A 351 17.13 -16.52 -7.69
N ASP A 352 17.69 -15.92 -6.64
CA ASP A 352 19.13 -15.65 -6.54
C ASP A 352 19.93 -16.95 -6.31
N ILE A 353 21.19 -16.99 -6.75
CA ILE A 353 22.06 -18.17 -6.63
C ILE A 353 22.26 -18.61 -5.17
N ALA A 354 22.32 -17.67 -4.22
CA ALA A 354 22.46 -17.97 -2.81
C ALA A 354 21.21 -18.69 -2.28
N ASP A 355 20.04 -18.18 -2.65
CA ASP A 355 18.74 -18.75 -2.28
C ASP A 355 18.52 -20.11 -2.95
N PHE A 356 18.91 -20.25 -4.21
CA PHE A 356 18.90 -21.53 -4.92
C PHE A 356 19.77 -22.58 -4.24
N ARG A 357 21.00 -22.22 -3.83
CA ARG A 357 21.91 -23.14 -3.11
C ARG A 357 21.36 -23.56 -1.76
N ALA A 358 20.78 -22.63 -1.00
CA ALA A 358 20.12 -22.94 0.26
C ALA A 358 18.92 -23.89 0.06
N LEU A 359 18.17 -23.68 -1.01
CA LEU A 359 17.03 -24.53 -1.35
C LEU A 359 17.47 -25.91 -1.84
N ALA A 360 18.51 -25.98 -2.68
CA ALA A 360 19.10 -27.23 -3.16
C ALA A 360 19.61 -28.12 -2.01
N ALA A 361 20.18 -27.50 -0.97
CA ALA A 361 20.65 -28.20 0.22
C ALA A 361 19.51 -28.77 1.08
N SER A 362 18.37 -28.07 1.16
CA SER A 362 17.21 -28.48 1.96
C SER A 362 16.23 -29.39 1.21
N ARG A 363 16.20 -29.31 -0.12
CA ARG A 363 15.23 -30.00 -1.01
C ARG A 363 15.92 -30.53 -2.28
N PRO A 364 16.58 -31.70 -2.21
CA PRO A 364 17.34 -32.26 -3.34
C PRO A 364 16.48 -32.50 -4.59
N GLU A 365 15.22 -32.93 -4.41
CA GLU A 365 14.26 -33.23 -5.48
C GLU A 365 14.09 -32.08 -6.49
N LEU A 366 14.13 -30.83 -6.01
CA LEU A 366 13.99 -29.65 -6.88
C LEU A 366 15.21 -29.45 -7.77
N THR A 367 16.39 -29.79 -7.26
CA THR A 367 17.66 -29.69 -7.99
C THR A 367 17.70 -30.71 -9.13
N ASP A 368 17.24 -31.93 -8.88
CA ASP A 368 17.22 -33.00 -9.87
C ASP A 368 16.31 -32.65 -11.06
N LEU A 369 15.16 -32.02 -10.79
CA LEU A 369 14.22 -31.62 -11.81
C LEU A 369 14.77 -30.46 -12.68
N ILE A 370 15.42 -29.48 -12.06
CA ILE A 370 16.09 -28.38 -12.79
C ILE A 370 17.27 -28.90 -13.59
N ARG A 371 18.06 -29.83 -13.03
CA ARG A 371 19.18 -30.46 -13.73
C ARG A 371 18.70 -31.23 -14.95
N LYS A 372 17.64 -32.03 -14.82
CA LYS A 372 17.03 -32.76 -15.94
C LYS A 372 16.58 -31.84 -17.08
N GLU A 373 15.95 -30.71 -16.76
CA GLU A 373 15.56 -29.72 -17.76
C GLU A 373 16.77 -28.98 -18.37
N ALA A 374 17.80 -28.68 -17.57
CA ALA A 374 19.04 -28.09 -18.06
C ALA A 374 19.78 -29.03 -19.02
N ASP A 375 19.84 -30.32 -18.72
CA ASP A 375 20.47 -31.35 -19.57
C ASP A 375 19.70 -31.51 -20.89
N LEU A 376 18.36 -31.49 -20.86
CA LEU A 376 17.52 -31.48 -22.07
C LEU A 376 17.82 -30.28 -22.98
N ARG A 377 18.10 -29.11 -22.39
CA ARG A 377 18.41 -27.88 -23.14
C ARG A 377 19.84 -27.88 -23.65
N LEU A 378 20.81 -28.34 -22.85
CA LEU A 378 22.20 -28.50 -23.27
C LEU A 378 22.35 -29.56 -24.36
N GLY A 379 21.65 -30.68 -24.27
CA GLY A 379 21.63 -31.71 -25.30
C GLY A 379 21.08 -31.21 -26.63
N LYS A 380 20.01 -30.40 -26.60
CA LYS A 380 19.50 -29.71 -27.80
C LYS A 380 20.47 -28.70 -28.40
N ILE A 381 21.35 -28.11 -27.59
CA ILE A 381 22.39 -27.16 -28.04
C ILE A 381 23.57 -27.94 -28.64
N ALA A 382 24.02 -29.02 -27.99
CA ALA A 382 25.14 -29.85 -28.45
C ALA A 382 24.84 -30.57 -29.77
N ASP A 383 23.63 -31.13 -29.95
CA ASP A 383 23.18 -31.75 -31.21
C ASP A 383 23.10 -30.75 -32.38
N THR A 384 23.08 -29.43 -32.09
CA THR A 384 23.21 -28.39 -33.13
C THR A 384 24.66 -28.02 -33.49
N ASP A 385 25.61 -28.20 -32.58
CA ASP A 385 27.04 -27.93 -32.86
C ASP A 385 27.71 -29.12 -33.57
N ASP A 386 27.36 -30.37 -33.25
CA ASP A 386 27.88 -31.57 -33.96
C ASP A 386 27.46 -31.59 -35.44
N ARG A 387 26.26 -31.12 -35.77
CA ARG A 387 25.80 -31.01 -37.17
C ARG A 387 26.52 -29.91 -37.96
N ARG A 388 27.34 -29.08 -37.31
CA ARG A 388 28.20 -28.07 -37.95
C ARG A 388 29.65 -28.54 -38.13
N SER A 389 30.11 -29.57 -37.43
CA SER A 389 31.44 -30.15 -37.69
C SER A 389 31.43 -31.09 -38.89
N ASP A 390 30.26 -31.62 -39.24
CA ASP A 390 30.08 -32.62 -40.29
C ASP A 390 29.58 -32.04 -41.64
N ALA A 391 29.46 -30.71 -41.75
CA ALA A 391 29.05 -29.98 -42.95
C ALA A 391 30.07 -28.89 -43.28
#